data_AF-A0AAV8G275-F1
#
_entry.id   AF-A0AAV8G275-F1
#
_cell.length_a   1.000
_cell.length_b   1.000
_cell.length_c   1.000
_cell.angle_alpha   90.00
_cell.angle_beta   90.00
_cell.angle_gamma   90.00
#
_symmetry.space_group_name_H-M   'P 1'
#
loop_
_entity.id
_entity.type
_entity.pdbx_description
1 polymer ?
#
loop_
_entity_poly.entity_id
_entity_poly.type
_entity_poly.pdbx_seq_one_letter_code
_entity_poly.pdbx_strand_id
1 'polypeptide(L)'
;MYGNYDGLNSAQPNNPLQFDLYVDANYWMTLDIIDESSIDQPEVLTVALANFLSVCLVNTGSGTPFISLLELRTLNSSMYKFANATHSLSLQFRLSLGPKTGQIIRYPYDPYDLSWLTFSGSPIWTQLSTNLSINTSASFGAPSVVLQTAATPINSTALEIMIQEDDSSTKVFIVFYFAELVKLNASQLREFNIYFNGKNVYGPYSPSYLSSDAIYTTDFLTGIHNYSFLFNATESSTLPPLLNAIEVYSGMFLTEPLTERNEAEAMMSIKEQYQLKKNWMGDPCNPAKYSWQGVKCDYDGNNSTIVAVDLTGNNFSGPIPQGLLERAKEGSLDLRYQRTLKFTYKSDVYSFGIVLLKVLTAHSSTRGGPHIVEHVLSKLQGGNLDAIVDQRLHGGYSTKSVWRFVDLAMRCSAPSSSQRPTMAEVTMQLNECLDLEISHEMDGGNGGGDISQTASLPPPISTVKPKWLTYSASWDFHQWFLQDQRHAGLPTRSPEGYAVNAIRNLSD
;
A
#
# COMPACT_ATOMS: atom_id res chain seq x y z
N MET A 1 15.13 -18.50 8.51
CA MET A 1 16.00 -19.70 8.33
C MET A 1 16.30 -19.86 6.85
N TYR A 2 17.56 -20.06 6.48
CA TYR A 2 17.97 -20.28 5.09
C TYR A 2 17.51 -21.62 4.52
N GLY A 3 17.76 -22.72 5.25
CA GLY A 3 17.25 -24.05 4.90
C GLY A 3 17.64 -24.55 3.51
N ASN A 4 18.72 -24.02 2.92
CA ASN A 4 19.17 -24.34 1.56
C ASN A 4 18.04 -24.22 0.52
N TYR A 5 17.25 -23.14 0.58
CA TYR A 5 16.06 -22.97 -0.26
C TYR A 5 16.35 -23.03 -1.78
N ASP A 6 17.59 -22.72 -2.18
CA ASP A 6 18.04 -22.72 -3.57
C ASP A 6 18.63 -24.07 -4.00
N GLY A 7 18.90 -24.99 -3.07
CA GLY A 7 19.53 -26.29 -3.35
C GLY A 7 21.00 -26.19 -3.77
N LEU A 8 21.62 -25.02 -3.59
CA LEU A 8 22.99 -24.72 -4.06
C LEU A 8 24.01 -24.63 -2.93
N ASN A 9 23.58 -24.67 -1.66
CA ASN A 9 24.43 -24.41 -0.50
C ASN A 9 25.16 -23.06 -0.62
N SER A 10 24.46 -22.02 -1.07
CA SER A 10 25.02 -20.69 -1.32
C SER A 10 25.56 -20.01 -0.05
N ALA A 11 25.00 -20.32 1.12
CA ALA A 11 25.51 -19.86 2.41
C ALA A 11 26.54 -20.85 2.98
N GLN A 12 27.78 -20.41 3.16
CA GLN A 12 28.88 -21.19 3.75
C GLN A 12 29.72 -20.31 4.69
N PRO A 13 30.44 -20.86 5.69
CA PRO A 13 31.22 -20.06 6.63
C PRO A 13 32.31 -19.17 5.98
N ASN A 14 32.88 -19.61 4.86
CA ASN A 14 33.89 -18.85 4.11
C ASN A 14 33.31 -18.06 2.92
N ASN A 15 32.02 -18.19 2.67
CA ASN A 15 31.30 -17.51 1.59
C ASN A 15 29.84 -17.34 2.02
N PRO A 16 29.57 -16.38 2.93
CA PRO A 16 28.24 -16.21 3.45
C PRO A 16 27.30 -15.60 2.41
N LEU A 17 26.02 -15.97 2.51
CA LEU A 17 24.95 -15.35 1.75
C LEU A 17 24.59 -14.03 2.41
N GLN A 18 24.97 -12.92 1.77
CA GLN A 18 24.73 -11.57 2.26
C GLN A 18 23.67 -10.85 1.43
N PHE A 19 22.85 -10.06 2.11
CA PHE A 19 21.94 -9.10 1.51
C PHE A 19 21.53 -8.04 2.53
N ASP A 20 21.17 -6.86 2.03
CA ASP A 20 20.75 -5.76 2.90
C ASP A 20 19.23 -5.78 3.09
N LEU A 21 18.82 -5.45 4.31
CA LEU A 21 17.45 -5.15 4.66
C LEU A 21 17.25 -3.63 4.70
N TYR A 22 16.13 -3.20 4.14
CA TYR A 22 15.67 -1.83 4.18
C TYR A 22 14.23 -1.80 4.66
N VAL A 23 13.91 -0.79 5.48
CA VAL A 23 12.54 -0.40 5.81
C VAL A 23 12.25 0.92 5.10
N ASP A 24 11.27 0.89 4.22
CA ASP A 24 11.04 1.89 3.18
C ASP A 24 12.34 2.19 2.41
N ALA A 25 12.81 3.43 2.48
CA ALA A 25 14.04 3.88 1.82
C ALA A 25 15.30 3.72 2.68
N ASN A 26 15.16 3.38 3.96
CA ASN A 26 16.24 3.50 4.93
C ASN A 26 16.89 2.14 5.22
N TYR A 27 18.23 2.16 5.22
CA TYR A 27 19.02 0.97 5.53
C TYR A 27 18.74 0.55 6.97
N TRP A 28 18.44 -0.73 7.13
CA TRP A 28 18.19 -1.34 8.43
C TRP A 28 19.42 -2.10 8.90
N MET A 29 19.80 -3.17 8.18
CA MET A 29 20.98 -3.96 8.48
C MET A 29 21.36 -4.87 7.31
N THR A 30 22.61 -5.34 7.27
CA THR A 30 23.04 -6.44 6.41
C THR A 30 22.87 -7.74 7.17
N LEU A 31 22.20 -8.72 6.53
CA LEU A 31 22.18 -10.09 7.02
C LEU A 31 23.40 -10.85 6.48
N ASP A 32 24.05 -11.62 7.35
CA ASP A 32 25.25 -12.39 7.03
C ASP A 32 25.04 -13.87 7.38
N ILE A 33 24.63 -14.66 6.40
CA ILE A 33 24.14 -16.02 6.62
C ILE A 33 25.24 -17.02 6.27
N ILE A 34 25.70 -17.76 7.26
CA ILE A 34 26.87 -18.63 7.16
C ILE A 34 26.55 -20.11 6.98
N ASP A 35 25.31 -20.56 7.28
CA ASP A 35 24.93 -21.96 7.16
C ASP A 35 23.40 -22.20 6.98
N GLU A 36 23.01 -23.45 6.70
CA GLU A 36 21.62 -23.85 6.44
C GLU A 36 20.68 -23.74 7.67
N SER A 37 21.26 -23.87 8.87
CA SER A 37 20.57 -23.82 10.15
C SER A 37 20.54 -22.42 10.77
N SER A 38 21.19 -21.43 10.15
CA SER A 38 21.17 -20.04 10.62
C SER A 38 19.72 -19.51 10.68
N ILE A 39 19.32 -19.03 11.87
CA ILE A 39 18.03 -18.42 12.13
C ILE A 39 18.27 -16.96 12.53
N ASP A 40 18.24 -16.09 11.53
CA ASP A 40 18.27 -14.64 11.73
C ASP A 40 16.84 -14.10 11.88
N GLN A 41 16.58 -13.40 12.98
CA GLN A 41 15.28 -12.80 13.32
C GLN A 41 15.46 -11.32 13.61
N PRO A 42 15.69 -10.49 12.58
CA PRO A 42 15.82 -9.06 12.78
C PRO A 42 14.46 -8.46 13.17
N GLU A 43 14.44 -7.60 14.18
CA GLU A 43 13.25 -6.88 14.64
C GLU A 43 13.51 -5.36 14.63
N VAL A 44 12.54 -4.58 14.15
CA VAL A 44 12.60 -3.11 14.11
C VAL A 44 11.28 -2.50 14.53
N LEU A 45 11.37 -1.52 15.43
CA LEU A 45 10.26 -0.69 15.87
C LEU A 45 10.30 0.61 15.08
N THR A 46 9.30 0.81 14.22
CA THR A 46 9.21 1.97 13.33
C THR A 46 7.81 2.59 13.35
N VAL A 47 7.73 3.87 13.00
CA VAL A 47 6.46 4.56 12.80
C VAL A 47 6.10 4.50 11.33
N ALA A 48 4.95 3.88 11.01
CA ALA A 48 4.43 3.91 9.66
C ALA A 48 4.00 5.33 9.28
N LEU A 49 4.72 5.95 8.34
CA LEU A 49 4.43 7.30 7.85
C LEU A 49 3.37 7.31 6.74
N ALA A 50 3.16 6.16 6.09
CA ALA A 50 2.16 5.95 5.06
C ALA A 50 1.13 4.88 5.46
N ASN A 51 0.10 4.68 4.62
CA ASN A 51 -0.84 3.55 4.74
C ASN A 51 -0.23 2.22 4.23
N PHE A 52 1.00 2.26 3.76
CA PHE A 52 1.83 1.12 3.44
C PHE A 52 3.21 1.27 4.09
N LEU A 53 3.94 0.17 4.20
CA LEU A 53 5.33 0.08 4.63
C LEU A 53 6.01 -0.92 3.69
N SER A 54 7.19 -0.59 3.18
CA SER A 54 7.97 -1.49 2.33
C SER A 54 9.08 -2.15 3.12
N VAL A 55 9.22 -3.47 3.03
CA VAL A 55 10.41 -4.19 3.49
C VAL A 55 11.13 -4.72 2.26
N CYS A 56 12.32 -4.18 2.01
CA CYS A 56 13.09 -4.44 0.80
C CYS A 56 14.31 -5.30 1.12
N LEU A 57 14.50 -6.36 0.34
CA LEU A 57 15.68 -7.22 0.39
C LEU A 57 16.57 -6.90 -0.81
N VAL A 58 17.73 -6.33 -0.55
CA VAL A 58 18.64 -5.83 -1.60
C VAL A 58 19.80 -6.79 -1.77
N ASN A 59 19.92 -7.34 -2.97
CA ASN A 59 21.00 -8.24 -3.33
C ASN A 59 22.35 -7.49 -3.38
N THR A 60 23.33 -7.94 -2.60
CA THR A 60 24.69 -7.40 -2.57
C THR A 60 25.66 -8.14 -3.50
N GLY A 61 25.19 -9.16 -4.22
CA GLY A 61 25.95 -9.98 -5.15
C GLY A 61 26.29 -11.38 -4.63
N SER A 62 25.98 -11.68 -3.37
CA SER A 62 26.33 -12.95 -2.71
C SER A 62 25.32 -14.08 -2.91
N GLY A 63 24.21 -13.83 -3.58
CA GLY A 63 23.18 -14.83 -3.90
C GLY A 63 21.80 -14.20 -4.02
N THR A 64 20.74 -15.01 -4.03
CA THR A 64 19.38 -14.46 -4.06
C THR A 64 18.91 -14.18 -2.63
N PRO A 65 18.46 -12.95 -2.30
CA PRO A 65 17.89 -12.66 -0.99
C PRO A 65 16.62 -13.45 -0.73
N PHE A 66 16.34 -13.79 0.52
CA PHE A 66 15.16 -14.57 0.89
C PHE A 66 14.54 -14.11 2.20
N ILE A 67 13.25 -14.40 2.38
CA ILE A 67 12.51 -14.21 3.62
C ILE A 67 11.63 -15.43 3.88
N SER A 68 11.76 -16.02 5.07
CA SER A 68 10.94 -17.18 5.46
C SER A 68 9.64 -16.77 6.18
N LEU A 69 9.66 -15.63 6.87
CA LEU A 69 8.53 -15.11 7.65
C LEU A 69 8.65 -13.59 7.76
N LEU A 70 7.55 -12.88 7.59
CA LEU A 70 7.41 -11.46 7.89
C LEU A 70 6.24 -11.29 8.84
N GLU A 71 6.51 -10.75 10.04
CA GLU A 71 5.47 -10.47 11.04
C GLU A 71 5.37 -8.96 11.23
N LEU A 72 4.16 -8.43 11.14
CA LEU A 72 3.86 -7.05 11.48
C LEU A 72 2.97 -7.03 12.72
N ARG A 73 3.43 -6.37 13.79
CA ARG A 73 2.70 -6.22 15.06
C ARG A 73 2.52 -4.74 15.34
N THR A 74 1.27 -4.32 15.54
CA THR A 74 0.96 -2.93 15.91
C THR A 74 1.17 -2.74 17.41
N LEU A 75 1.94 -1.74 17.79
CA LEU A 75 2.13 -1.34 19.19
C LEU A 75 1.25 -0.13 19.52
N ASN A 76 1.01 0.09 20.81
CA ASN A 76 0.36 1.31 21.28
C ASN A 76 1.31 2.51 21.05
N SER A 77 0.80 3.61 20.50
CA SER A 77 1.61 4.80 20.18
C SER A 77 2.25 5.49 21.39
N SER A 78 1.79 5.16 22.60
CA SER A 78 2.42 5.62 23.84
C SER A 78 3.66 4.81 24.25
N MET A 79 3.85 3.62 23.67
CA MET A 79 5.02 2.77 23.89
C MET A 79 6.19 3.24 23.04
N TYR A 80 7.42 3.08 23.54
CA TYR A 80 8.65 3.37 22.78
C TYR A 80 8.65 4.75 22.10
N LYS A 81 8.27 5.82 22.82
CA LYS A 81 8.22 7.20 22.30
C LYS A 81 9.51 7.71 21.63
N PHE A 82 10.62 7.03 21.87
CA PHE A 82 11.91 7.33 21.27
C PHE A 82 11.98 6.92 19.78
N ALA A 83 11.20 5.92 19.37
CA ALA A 83 10.94 5.66 17.95
C ALA A 83 9.92 6.69 17.43
N ASN A 84 10.28 7.39 16.36
CA ASN A 84 9.47 8.47 15.80
C ASN A 84 9.70 8.59 14.28
N ALA A 85 9.17 9.66 13.67
CA ALA A 85 9.23 9.87 12.23
C ALA A 85 10.65 10.08 11.65
N THR A 86 11.66 10.30 12.48
CA THR A 86 13.05 10.49 12.04
C THR A 86 13.98 9.34 12.43
N HIS A 87 13.57 8.47 13.36
CA HIS A 87 14.42 7.40 13.88
C HIS A 87 13.58 6.19 14.29
N SER A 88 14.01 5.00 13.88
CA SER A 88 13.46 3.72 14.33
C SER A 88 14.44 3.03 15.29
N LEU A 89 13.97 2.01 16.00
CA LEU A 89 14.78 1.20 16.92
C LEU A 89 14.95 -0.21 16.35
N SER A 90 16.15 -0.57 15.94
CA SER A 90 16.49 -1.93 15.55
C SER A 90 16.89 -2.72 16.79
N LEU A 91 16.21 -3.81 17.07
CA LEU A 91 16.51 -4.65 18.23
C LEU A 91 17.86 -5.34 18.03
N GLN A 92 18.72 -5.27 19.05
CA GLN A 92 19.90 -6.12 19.13
C GLN A 92 19.60 -7.36 19.98
N PHE A 93 19.09 -7.14 21.19
CA PHE A 93 18.64 -8.22 22.06
C PHE A 93 17.61 -7.75 23.09
N ARG A 94 16.76 -8.69 23.49
CA ARG A 94 15.73 -8.53 24.52
C ARG A 94 15.79 -9.72 25.47
N LEU A 95 16.15 -9.47 26.74
CA LEU A 95 16.43 -10.51 27.72
C LEU A 95 15.48 -10.44 28.91
N SER A 96 14.99 -11.60 29.35
CA SER A 96 14.40 -11.81 30.68
C SER A 96 15.44 -12.47 31.57
N LEU A 97 15.84 -11.79 32.65
CA LEU A 97 16.90 -12.27 33.54
C LEU A 97 16.32 -13.16 34.63
N GLY A 98 16.85 -14.38 34.76
CA GLY A 98 16.28 -15.34 35.67
C GLY A 98 16.96 -16.71 35.66
N PRO A 99 16.23 -17.77 36.09
CA PRO A 99 16.79 -19.11 36.28
C PRO A 99 16.93 -19.95 35.03
N LYS A 100 16.34 -19.51 33.92
CA LYS A 100 16.34 -20.28 32.68
C LYS A 100 17.17 -19.55 31.63
N THR A 101 17.79 -20.32 30.74
CA THR A 101 18.47 -19.79 29.57
C THR A 101 17.90 -20.44 28.31
N GLY A 102 17.79 -19.68 27.22
CA GLY A 102 17.40 -20.21 25.91
C GLY A 102 15.91 -20.46 25.68
N GLN A 103 15.03 -20.12 26.62
CA GLN A 103 13.57 -20.14 26.39
C GLN A 103 13.11 -18.80 25.81
N ILE A 104 12.18 -18.84 24.88
CA ILE A 104 11.55 -17.65 24.30
C ILE A 104 10.17 -17.46 24.96
N ILE A 105 9.96 -16.29 25.56
CA ILE A 105 8.66 -15.84 26.06
C ILE A 105 8.11 -14.85 25.03
N ARG A 106 6.95 -15.16 24.44
CA ARG A 106 6.22 -14.33 23.48
C ARG A 106 4.71 -14.55 23.61
N TYR A 107 3.90 -14.27 22.60
CA TYR A 107 2.47 -14.58 22.62
C TYR A 107 2.21 -16.06 23.03
N PRO A 108 1.21 -16.36 23.89
CA PRO A 108 0.18 -15.47 24.44
C PRO A 108 0.57 -14.72 25.73
N TYR A 109 1.81 -14.89 26.22
CA TYR A 109 2.23 -14.27 27.48
C TYR A 109 2.56 -12.78 27.32
N ASP A 110 3.11 -12.40 26.17
CA ASP A 110 3.27 -11.02 25.75
C ASP A 110 2.15 -10.66 24.76
N PRO A 111 1.25 -9.71 25.09
CA PRO A 111 0.12 -9.35 24.23
C PRO A 111 0.55 -8.64 22.94
N TYR A 112 1.75 -8.08 22.90
CA TYR A 112 2.34 -7.45 21.72
C TYR A 112 3.21 -8.40 20.90
N ASP A 113 3.35 -9.65 21.36
CA ASP A 113 4.18 -10.70 20.75
C ASP A 113 5.67 -10.31 20.66
N LEU A 114 6.14 -9.47 21.59
CA LEU A 114 7.57 -9.20 21.74
C LEU A 114 8.27 -10.48 22.21
N SER A 115 9.37 -10.84 21.56
CA SER A 115 10.12 -12.07 21.87
C SER A 115 11.20 -11.78 22.90
N TRP A 116 11.05 -12.34 24.10
CA TRP A 116 12.00 -12.23 25.21
C TRP A 116 12.80 -13.52 25.36
N LEU A 117 14.12 -13.42 25.30
CA LEU A 117 15.02 -14.56 25.54
C LEU A 117 15.34 -14.65 27.03
N THR A 118 15.02 -15.77 27.67
CA THR A 118 15.44 -16.00 29.06
C THR A 118 16.96 -16.15 29.12
N PHE A 119 17.60 -15.52 30.09
CA PHE A 119 19.04 -15.57 30.29
C PHE A 119 19.39 -15.76 31.77
N SER A 120 20.25 -16.74 32.04
CA SER A 120 20.77 -17.07 33.37
C SER A 120 22.31 -17.06 33.43
N GLY A 121 22.97 -16.61 32.36
CA GLY A 121 24.31 -17.03 31.94
C GLY A 121 25.50 -16.35 32.62
N SER A 122 25.34 -15.69 33.76
CA SER A 122 26.45 -15.01 34.43
C SER A 122 26.84 -15.74 35.73
N PRO A 123 28.09 -16.24 35.87
CA PRO A 123 28.53 -16.96 37.07
C PRO A 123 28.61 -16.08 38.32
N ILE A 124 28.53 -14.76 38.15
CA ILE A 124 28.57 -13.77 39.23
C ILE A 124 27.17 -13.34 39.70
N TRP A 125 26.11 -13.88 39.10
CA TRP A 125 24.73 -13.59 39.49
C TRP A 125 24.07 -14.82 40.12
N THR A 126 23.20 -14.55 41.09
CA THR A 126 22.15 -15.46 41.53
C THR A 126 20.80 -14.87 41.15
N GLN A 127 19.73 -15.59 41.45
CA GLN A 127 18.41 -15.30 40.90
C GLN A 127 17.37 -15.15 42.00
N LEU A 128 16.45 -14.24 41.75
CA LEU A 128 15.23 -14.07 42.53
C LEU A 128 14.04 -14.44 41.63
N SER A 129 13.01 -14.99 42.24
CA SER A 129 11.75 -15.27 41.55
C SER A 129 10.56 -15.11 42.48
N THR A 130 9.40 -14.84 41.89
CA THR A 130 8.12 -14.84 42.57
C THR A 130 7.07 -15.53 41.70
N ASN A 131 6.06 -16.12 42.33
CA ASN A 131 4.89 -16.65 41.64
C ASN A 131 3.73 -15.64 41.57
N LEU A 132 3.88 -14.49 42.22
CA LEU A 132 2.87 -13.43 42.25
C LEU A 132 2.94 -12.60 40.96
N SER A 133 1.80 -12.10 40.52
CA SER A 133 1.72 -11.20 39.37
C SER A 133 2.40 -9.86 39.68
N ILE A 134 3.13 -9.32 38.70
CA ILE A 134 3.72 -7.98 38.72
C ILE A 134 2.73 -7.01 38.06
N ASN A 135 2.49 -5.87 38.70
CA ASN A 135 1.76 -4.76 38.10
C ASN A 135 2.66 -4.07 37.07
N THR A 136 2.33 -4.21 35.79
CA THR A 136 3.19 -3.80 34.66
C THR A 136 2.91 -2.38 34.20
N SER A 137 3.95 -1.62 33.92
CA SER A 137 3.90 -0.30 33.30
C SER A 137 3.58 -0.41 31.81
N ALA A 138 2.78 0.53 31.31
CA ALA A 138 2.38 0.57 29.91
C ALA A 138 3.47 1.12 28.97
N SER A 139 4.54 1.76 29.47
CA SER A 139 5.50 2.51 28.63
C SER A 139 6.33 1.65 27.67
N PHE A 140 6.60 0.40 28.04
CA PHE A 140 7.39 -0.52 27.22
C PHE A 140 6.79 -1.94 27.15
N GLY A 141 5.72 -2.23 27.89
CA GLY A 141 4.89 -3.41 27.68
C GLY A 141 5.47 -4.76 28.14
N ALA A 142 6.59 -4.77 28.89
CA ALA A 142 7.15 -5.99 29.44
C ALA A 142 6.12 -6.76 30.30
N PRO A 143 5.81 -8.03 30.00
CA PRO A 143 4.73 -8.76 30.65
C PRO A 143 5.14 -9.26 32.04
N SER A 144 4.15 -9.53 32.89
CA SER A 144 4.41 -9.99 34.27
C SER A 144 5.31 -11.22 34.33
N VAL A 145 5.22 -12.17 33.39
CA VAL A 145 6.04 -13.39 33.41
C VAL A 145 7.54 -13.11 33.19
N VAL A 146 7.87 -12.08 32.41
CA VAL A 146 9.25 -11.63 32.17
C VAL A 146 9.82 -10.98 33.43
N LEU A 147 8.97 -10.24 34.15
CA LEU A 147 9.34 -9.47 35.34
C LEU A 147 9.27 -10.28 36.64
N GLN A 148 8.73 -11.49 36.62
CA GLN A 148 8.63 -12.39 37.78
C GLN A 148 9.97 -12.98 38.23
N THR A 149 11.03 -12.77 37.45
CA THR A 149 12.40 -13.19 37.76
C THR A 149 13.35 -12.00 37.69
N ALA A 150 14.46 -12.10 38.41
CA ALA A 150 15.52 -11.10 38.36
C ALA A 150 16.89 -11.71 38.61
N ALA A 151 17.92 -11.11 38.02
CA ALA A 151 19.31 -11.31 38.41
C ALA A 151 19.67 -10.41 39.59
N THR A 152 20.49 -10.92 40.50
CA THR A 152 21.07 -10.18 41.64
C THR A 152 22.50 -10.69 41.86
N PRO A 153 23.46 -9.85 42.27
CA PRO A 153 24.86 -10.27 42.37
C PRO A 153 25.08 -11.25 43.53
N ILE A 154 26.05 -12.16 43.37
CA ILE A 154 26.50 -13.09 44.42
C ILE A 154 27.56 -12.41 45.29
N ASN A 155 27.36 -12.38 46.61
CA ASN A 155 28.36 -11.90 47.59
C ASN A 155 28.99 -10.54 47.24
N SER A 156 28.24 -9.67 46.56
CA SER A 156 28.67 -8.37 46.09
C SER A 156 27.55 -7.35 46.30
N THR A 157 27.92 -6.10 46.52
CA THR A 157 27.00 -4.96 46.63
C THR A 157 26.67 -4.35 45.28
N ALA A 158 27.34 -4.79 44.22
CA ALA A 158 27.19 -4.25 42.88
C ALA A 158 26.86 -5.33 41.84
N LEU A 159 25.97 -4.98 40.92
CA LEU A 159 25.60 -5.74 39.74
C LEU A 159 26.15 -5.00 38.53
N GLU A 160 26.94 -5.68 37.70
CA GLU A 160 27.50 -5.11 36.47
C GLU A 160 26.87 -5.76 35.24
N ILE A 161 26.50 -4.91 34.27
CA ILE A 161 26.06 -5.29 32.93
C ILE A 161 27.04 -4.67 31.93
N MET A 162 27.63 -5.50 31.09
CA MET A 162 28.48 -5.07 29.98
C MET A 162 27.77 -5.35 28.67
N ILE A 163 27.69 -4.34 27.82
CA ILE A 163 27.16 -4.43 26.46
C ILE A 163 28.31 -4.10 25.52
N GLN A 164 28.52 -4.94 24.51
CA GLN A 164 29.61 -4.80 23.55
C GLN A 164 29.06 -4.51 22.16
N GLU A 165 29.63 -3.51 21.51
CA GLU A 165 29.33 -3.14 20.13
C GLU A 165 30.56 -3.34 19.24
N ASP A 166 30.35 -4.03 18.13
CA ASP A 166 31.40 -4.25 17.13
C ASP A 166 31.80 -2.93 16.45
N ASP A 167 30.81 -2.07 16.15
CA ASP A 167 31.02 -0.74 15.60
C ASP A 167 30.76 0.34 16.65
N SER A 168 31.80 1.10 17.00
CA SER A 168 31.72 2.23 17.94
C SER A 168 30.92 3.43 17.42
N SER A 169 30.61 3.45 16.11
CA SER A 169 29.70 4.43 15.51
C SER A 169 28.23 4.12 15.81
N THR A 170 27.92 2.88 16.24
CA THR A 170 26.57 2.45 16.59
C THR A 170 26.02 3.31 17.71
N LYS A 171 24.78 3.75 17.49
CA LYS A 171 24.04 4.58 18.42
C LYS A 171 23.08 3.69 19.19
N VAL A 172 23.29 3.54 20.49
CA VAL A 172 22.62 2.52 21.31
C VAL A 172 21.58 3.14 22.24
N PHE A 173 20.40 2.54 22.32
CA PHE A 173 19.34 2.87 23.27
C PHE A 173 19.05 1.65 24.14
N ILE A 174 19.00 1.86 25.47
CA ILE A 174 18.94 0.76 26.44
C ILE A 174 17.78 0.99 27.40
N VAL A 175 17.04 -0.09 27.71
CA VAL A 175 15.97 -0.11 28.71
C VAL A 175 16.26 -1.20 29.74
N PHE A 176 16.30 -0.81 31.01
CA PHE A 176 16.43 -1.70 32.16
C PHE A 176 15.10 -1.78 32.91
N TYR A 177 14.66 -2.99 33.22
CA TYR A 177 13.39 -3.23 33.89
C TYR A 177 13.59 -3.71 35.32
N PHE A 178 12.82 -3.12 36.24
CA PHE A 178 12.93 -3.37 37.68
C PHE A 178 11.57 -3.64 38.30
N ALA A 179 11.49 -4.64 39.18
CA ALA A 179 10.38 -4.87 40.09
C ALA A 179 10.92 -5.60 41.33
N GLU A 180 10.60 -5.11 42.54
CA GLU A 180 10.97 -5.83 43.75
C GLU A 180 10.07 -7.07 43.90
N LEU A 181 10.72 -8.24 44.00
CA LEU A 181 10.06 -9.54 44.00
C LEU A 181 9.75 -10.05 45.41
N VAL A 182 10.43 -9.50 46.42
CA VAL A 182 10.34 -9.92 47.82
C VAL A 182 9.74 -8.78 48.65
N LYS A 183 8.75 -9.10 49.47
CA LYS A 183 8.20 -8.12 50.40
C LYS A 183 9.22 -7.85 51.50
N LEU A 184 9.81 -6.66 51.47
CA LEU A 184 10.86 -6.28 52.42
C LEU A 184 10.28 -5.97 53.80
N ASN A 185 10.96 -6.44 54.84
CA ASN A 185 10.65 -6.06 56.22
C ASN A 185 11.12 -4.63 56.51
N ALA A 186 10.67 -4.02 57.61
CA ALA A 186 11.03 -2.65 57.99
C ALA A 186 12.55 -2.40 58.17
N SER A 187 13.33 -3.46 58.40
CA SER A 187 14.80 -3.40 58.51
C SER A 187 15.53 -3.68 57.20
N GLN A 188 14.80 -4.02 56.13
CA GLN A 188 15.36 -4.35 54.83
C GLN A 188 15.14 -3.19 53.84
N LEU A 189 16.17 -2.85 53.09
CA LEU A 189 16.13 -1.80 52.07
C LEU A 189 16.95 -2.25 50.88
N ARG A 190 16.32 -2.29 49.70
CA ARG A 190 17.02 -2.42 48.42
C ARG A 190 17.05 -1.06 47.74
N GLU A 191 18.19 -0.40 47.78
CA GLU A 191 18.39 0.92 47.23
C GLU A 191 19.77 0.98 46.57
N PHE A 192 19.84 1.49 45.35
CA PHE A 192 21.10 1.52 44.60
C PHE A 192 21.20 2.73 43.66
N ASN A 193 22.44 3.10 43.36
CA ASN A 193 22.78 4.07 42.33
C ASN A 193 23.18 3.35 41.03
N ILE A 194 22.96 4.00 39.90
CA ILE A 194 23.29 3.51 38.57
C ILE A 194 24.43 4.35 38.03
N TYR A 195 25.53 3.70 37.68
CA TYR A 195 26.70 4.31 37.09
C TYR A 195 26.86 3.83 35.66
N PHE A 196 27.13 4.76 34.76
CA PHE A 196 27.51 4.48 33.38
C PHE A 196 28.97 4.88 33.20
N ASN A 197 29.83 3.93 32.85
CA ASN A 197 31.27 4.11 32.70
C ASN A 197 31.91 4.87 33.88
N GLY A 198 31.54 4.49 35.10
CA GLY A 198 32.05 5.06 36.35
C GLY A 198 31.40 6.39 36.78
N LYS A 199 30.54 7.01 35.95
CA LYS A 199 29.81 8.22 36.31
C LYS A 199 28.41 7.88 36.82
N ASN A 200 28.03 8.41 37.99
CA ASN A 200 26.66 8.28 38.49
C ASN A 200 25.69 9.01 37.54
N VAL A 201 24.73 8.28 36.98
CA VAL A 201 23.73 8.81 36.03
C VAL A 201 22.31 8.81 36.62
N TYR A 202 22.04 7.99 37.63
CA TYR A 202 20.71 7.89 38.23
C TYR A 202 20.78 7.30 39.65
N GLY A 203 19.89 7.75 40.52
CA GLY A 203 19.74 7.22 41.87
C GLY A 203 19.72 8.30 42.95
N PRO A 204 19.49 7.92 44.22
CA PRO A 204 19.24 6.54 44.66
C PRO A 204 17.88 6.02 44.17
N TYR A 205 17.83 4.75 43.79
CA TYR A 205 16.65 4.10 43.25
C TYR A 205 16.26 2.88 44.09
N SER A 206 14.98 2.77 44.43
CA SER A 206 14.39 1.66 45.18
C SER A 206 13.19 1.09 44.40
N PRO A 207 13.29 -0.12 43.83
CA PRO A 207 12.18 -0.74 43.11
C PRO A 207 10.98 -0.97 44.03
N SER A 208 9.77 -0.75 43.52
CA SER A 208 8.53 -0.99 44.27
C SER A 208 8.14 -2.47 44.27
N TYR A 209 7.60 -2.96 45.39
CA TYR A 209 7.17 -4.35 45.53
C TYR A 209 6.04 -4.70 44.56
N LEU A 210 6.26 -5.71 43.71
CA LEU A 210 5.34 -6.19 42.66
C LEU A 210 4.82 -5.10 41.72
N SER A 211 5.58 -4.02 41.54
CA SER A 211 5.25 -2.96 40.58
C SER A 211 6.47 -2.70 39.72
N SER A 212 6.29 -2.79 38.40
CA SER A 212 7.37 -2.60 37.46
C SER A 212 7.69 -1.12 37.28
N ASP A 213 8.96 -0.83 37.07
CA ASP A 213 9.46 0.43 36.54
C ASP A 213 10.52 0.15 35.47
N ALA A 214 10.80 1.15 34.63
CA ALA A 214 11.81 1.07 33.59
C ALA A 214 12.72 2.30 33.62
N ILE A 215 14.02 2.07 33.69
CA ILE A 215 15.04 3.12 33.59
C ILE A 215 15.75 2.93 32.26
N TYR A 216 15.81 3.99 31.48
CA TYR A 216 16.32 3.95 30.11
C TYR A 216 17.17 5.18 29.80
N THR A 217 17.98 5.07 28.77
CA THR A 217 18.83 6.16 28.28
C THR A 217 17.97 7.29 27.72
N THR A 218 18.23 8.55 28.09
CA THR A 218 17.44 9.69 27.57
C THR A 218 17.80 10.07 26.13
N ASP A 219 19.01 9.71 25.70
CA ASP A 219 19.55 9.91 24.36
C ASP A 219 20.27 8.65 23.89
N PHE A 220 20.54 8.54 22.59
CA PHE A 220 21.40 7.47 22.07
C PHE A 220 22.83 7.61 22.60
N LEU A 221 23.37 6.53 23.16
CA LEU A 221 24.76 6.45 23.57
C LEU A 221 25.65 6.17 22.37
N THR A 222 26.81 6.82 22.27
CA THR A 222 27.67 6.77 21.07
C THR A 222 29.15 6.72 21.41
N GLY A 223 29.97 6.28 20.45
CA GLY A 223 31.42 6.54 20.43
C GLY A 223 32.27 5.60 21.28
N ILE A 224 31.76 4.45 21.71
CA ILE A 224 32.48 3.48 22.53
C ILE A 224 32.07 2.04 22.18
N HIS A 225 33.01 1.09 22.31
CA HIS A 225 32.76 -0.33 22.07
C HIS A 225 32.14 -1.07 23.26
N ASN A 226 32.36 -0.58 24.47
CA ASN A 226 31.92 -1.26 25.69
C ASN A 226 31.12 -0.28 26.54
N TYR A 227 29.85 -0.61 26.79
CA TYR A 227 28.98 0.13 27.68
C TYR A 227 28.91 -0.63 29.01
N SER A 228 29.56 -0.10 30.06
CA SER A 228 29.52 -0.67 31.41
C SER A 228 28.48 0.07 32.26
N PHE A 229 27.46 -0.68 32.69
CA PHE A 229 26.46 -0.23 33.64
C PHE A 229 26.67 -0.95 34.97
N LEU A 230 26.94 -0.17 36.01
CA LEU A 230 27.12 -0.67 37.36
C LEU A 230 25.95 -0.18 38.23
N PHE A 231 25.16 -1.11 38.72
CA PHE A 231 24.15 -0.87 39.74
C PHE A 231 24.84 -1.15 41.08
N ASN A 232 24.98 -0.14 41.94
CA ASN A 232 25.71 -0.29 43.20
C ASN A 232 24.82 0.10 44.37
N ALA A 233 24.66 -0.82 45.34
CA ALA A 233 23.91 -0.57 46.56
C ALA A 233 24.41 0.68 47.29
N THR A 234 23.48 1.46 47.83
CA THR A 234 23.82 2.59 48.71
C THR A 234 24.32 2.08 50.06
N GLU A 235 25.00 2.93 50.83
CA GLU A 235 25.46 2.59 52.17
C GLU A 235 24.32 2.21 53.13
N SER A 236 23.12 2.77 52.88
CA SER A 236 21.89 2.47 53.61
C SER A 236 21.25 1.13 53.22
N SER A 237 21.60 0.57 52.05
CA SER A 237 20.95 -0.62 51.53
C SER A 237 21.47 -1.89 52.20
N THR A 238 20.55 -2.74 52.62
CA THR A 238 20.84 -4.04 53.25
C THR A 238 20.69 -5.21 52.27
N LEU A 239 20.23 -4.95 51.06
CA LEU A 239 20.05 -5.94 49.99
C LEU A 239 20.74 -5.46 48.72
N PRO A 240 21.36 -6.37 47.94
CA PRO A 240 22.04 -5.99 46.71
C PRO A 240 21.06 -5.48 45.63
N PRO A 241 21.52 -4.83 44.55
CA PRO A 241 20.68 -4.48 43.41
C PRO A 241 20.05 -5.72 42.75
N LEU A 242 18.94 -5.52 42.02
CA LEU A 242 18.34 -6.55 41.17
C LEU A 242 18.03 -5.97 39.78
N LEU A 243 17.89 -6.83 38.78
CA LEU A 243 17.49 -6.45 37.42
C LEU A 243 16.62 -7.55 36.81
N ASN A 244 15.43 -7.22 36.34
CA ASN A 244 14.44 -8.19 35.88
C ASN A 244 14.61 -8.50 34.39
N ALA A 245 14.81 -7.47 33.58
CA ALA A 245 14.91 -7.61 32.12
C ALA A 245 15.72 -6.46 31.51
N ILE A 246 16.18 -6.66 30.27
CA ILE A 246 16.95 -5.68 29.50
C ILE A 246 16.49 -5.69 28.05
N GLU A 247 16.37 -4.52 27.45
CA GLU A 247 16.31 -4.36 26.00
C GLU A 247 17.43 -3.44 25.52
N VAL A 248 18.04 -3.82 24.41
CA VAL A 248 19.07 -3.03 23.74
C VAL A 248 18.73 -2.90 22.27
N TYR A 249 18.73 -1.65 21.80
CA TYR A 249 18.42 -1.29 20.43
C TYR A 249 19.56 -0.47 19.84
N SER A 250 19.85 -0.69 18.56
CA SER A 250 20.58 0.28 17.74
C SER A 250 19.59 1.25 17.08
N GLY A 251 20.00 2.50 16.92
CA GLY A 251 19.20 3.50 16.23
C GLY A 251 19.31 3.36 14.72
N MET A 252 18.16 3.24 14.05
CA MET A 252 18.05 3.28 12.60
C MET A 252 17.58 4.69 12.20
N PHE A 253 18.53 5.52 11.76
CA PHE A 253 18.32 6.93 11.45
C PHE A 253 17.72 7.05 10.05
N LEU A 254 16.55 7.68 9.93
CA LEU A 254 15.84 7.82 8.67
C LEU A 254 16.41 9.01 7.88
N THR A 255 17.58 8.82 7.29
CA THR A 255 18.33 9.85 6.56
C THR A 255 17.87 10.01 5.12
N GLU A 256 17.22 8.99 4.55
CA GLU A 256 16.66 9.03 3.21
C GLU A 256 15.22 9.56 3.30
N PRO A 257 14.95 10.81 2.87
CA PRO A 257 13.60 11.33 2.87
C PRO A 257 12.73 10.52 1.92
N LEU A 258 11.54 10.12 2.34
CA LEU A 258 10.62 9.43 1.45
C LEU A 258 10.20 10.34 0.30
N THR A 259 9.89 9.74 -0.84
CA THR A 259 9.21 10.45 -1.93
C THR A 259 7.90 11.03 -1.38
N GLU A 260 7.54 12.24 -1.83
CA GLU A 260 6.27 12.86 -1.42
C GLU A 260 5.11 11.86 -1.58
N ARG A 261 4.26 11.80 -0.55
CA ARG A 261 3.28 10.72 -0.37
C ARG A 261 2.35 10.55 -1.57
N ASN A 262 1.77 11.64 -2.06
CA ASN A 262 0.82 11.60 -3.18
C ASN A 262 1.53 11.19 -4.47
N GLU A 263 2.79 11.59 -4.65
CA GLU A 263 3.61 11.16 -5.78
C GLU A 263 3.92 9.66 -5.71
N ALA A 264 4.33 9.15 -4.56
CA ALA A 264 4.60 7.73 -4.35
C ALA A 264 3.34 6.86 -4.58
N GLU A 265 2.20 7.27 -4.02
CA GLU A 265 0.91 6.59 -4.21
C GLU A 265 0.46 6.59 -5.69
N ALA A 266 0.67 7.70 -6.41
CA ALA A 266 0.36 7.77 -7.84
C ALA A 266 1.27 6.86 -8.67
N MET A 267 2.55 6.76 -8.33
CA MET A 267 3.50 5.87 -9.00
C MET A 267 3.21 4.39 -8.74
N MET A 268 2.81 4.05 -7.52
CA MET A 268 2.33 2.70 -7.19
C MET A 268 1.06 2.35 -7.98
N SER A 269 0.15 3.31 -8.16
CA SER A 269 -1.04 3.14 -9.00
C SER A 269 -0.70 2.86 -10.46
N ILE A 270 0.29 3.56 -11.04
CA ILE A 270 0.82 3.25 -12.38
C ILE A 270 1.36 1.83 -12.42
N LYS A 271 2.22 1.47 -11.47
CA LYS A 271 2.85 0.16 -11.41
C LYS A 271 1.81 -0.95 -11.46
N GLU A 272 0.78 -0.84 -10.63
CA GLU A 272 -0.31 -1.80 -10.53
C GLU A 272 -1.16 -1.84 -11.80
N GLN A 273 -1.64 -0.68 -12.26
CA GLN A 273 -2.52 -0.57 -13.42
C GLN A 273 -1.88 -1.14 -14.70
N TYR A 274 -0.60 -0.91 -14.88
CA TYR A 274 0.13 -1.35 -16.07
C TYR A 274 0.93 -2.64 -15.87
N GLN A 275 0.86 -3.25 -14.69
CA GLN A 275 1.58 -4.48 -14.34
C GLN A 275 3.07 -4.40 -14.68
N LEU A 276 3.69 -3.26 -14.37
CA LEU A 276 5.08 -2.98 -14.73
C LEU A 276 6.05 -3.94 -14.04
N LYS A 277 6.86 -4.62 -14.84
CA LYS A 277 7.93 -5.51 -14.37
C LYS A 277 9.30 -4.86 -14.61
N LYS A 278 9.60 -3.83 -13.81
CA LYS A 278 10.92 -3.15 -13.72
C LYS A 278 11.46 -3.29 -12.30
N ASN A 279 12.54 -2.58 -11.95
CA ASN A 279 12.99 -2.40 -10.57
C ASN A 279 12.05 -1.52 -9.71
N TRP A 280 10.78 -1.35 -10.11
CA TRP A 280 9.81 -0.51 -9.41
C TRP A 280 9.34 -1.21 -8.14
N MET A 281 10.13 -1.15 -7.08
CA MET A 281 9.88 -1.76 -5.77
C MET A 281 10.28 -0.78 -4.67
N GLY A 282 9.50 -0.69 -3.60
CA GLY A 282 9.74 0.27 -2.51
C GLY A 282 9.42 1.71 -2.90
N ASP A 283 10.23 2.65 -2.44
CA ASP A 283 10.07 4.08 -2.72
C ASP A 283 10.59 4.43 -4.14
N PRO A 284 9.90 5.31 -4.91
CA PRO A 284 10.31 5.63 -6.28
C PRO A 284 11.67 6.32 -6.42
N CYS A 285 12.04 7.16 -5.45
CA CYS A 285 13.27 7.94 -5.48
C CYS A 285 14.36 7.31 -4.62
N ASN A 286 14.01 6.76 -3.45
CA ASN A 286 14.98 6.42 -2.42
C ASN A 286 15.07 4.93 -2.06
N PRO A 287 16.26 4.47 -1.63
CA PRO A 287 17.52 5.21 -1.60
C PRO A 287 17.99 5.54 -3.02
N ALA A 288 18.61 6.71 -3.22
CA ALA A 288 18.91 7.25 -4.57
C ALA A 288 19.63 6.25 -5.50
N LYS A 289 20.48 5.38 -4.92
CA LYS A 289 21.19 4.29 -5.59
C LYS A 289 20.26 3.29 -6.29
N TYR A 290 19.06 3.06 -5.76
CA TYR A 290 18.08 2.09 -6.23
C TYR A 290 16.80 2.76 -6.79
N SER A 291 16.87 4.06 -7.10
CA SER A 291 15.78 4.81 -7.74
C SER A 291 15.19 4.06 -8.94
N TRP A 292 13.88 4.21 -9.12
CA TRP A 292 13.14 3.45 -10.12
C TRP A 292 13.59 3.79 -11.54
N GLN A 293 13.76 2.77 -12.36
CA GLN A 293 14.17 2.91 -13.75
C GLN A 293 13.13 3.71 -14.53
N GLY A 294 13.57 4.81 -15.15
CA GLY A 294 12.71 5.74 -15.86
C GLY A 294 12.07 6.79 -14.96
N VAL A 295 12.36 6.83 -13.66
CA VAL A 295 11.96 7.91 -12.76
C VAL A 295 13.18 8.77 -12.49
N LYS A 296 13.04 10.09 -12.64
CA LYS A 296 14.05 11.06 -12.26
C LYS A 296 13.52 11.87 -11.09
N CYS A 297 14.33 11.92 -10.03
CA CYS A 297 14.00 12.66 -8.83
C CYS A 297 14.92 13.86 -8.64
N ASP A 298 14.40 14.88 -7.99
CA ASP A 298 15.15 15.99 -7.43
C ASP A 298 15.23 15.83 -5.91
N TYR A 299 16.39 16.14 -5.37
CA TYR A 299 16.73 15.94 -3.95
C TYR A 299 17.12 17.29 -3.36
N ASP A 300 16.22 17.92 -2.63
CA ASP A 300 16.46 19.22 -1.98
C ASP A 300 17.04 19.07 -0.55
N GLY A 301 17.39 17.84 -0.16
CA GLY A 301 17.94 17.46 1.14
C GLY A 301 16.90 17.17 2.22
N ASN A 302 15.68 17.71 2.09
CA ASN A 302 14.59 17.45 3.04
C ASN A 302 13.48 16.59 2.45
N ASN A 303 13.29 16.66 1.14
CA ASN A 303 12.26 15.97 0.38
C ASN A 303 12.87 15.34 -0.87
N SER A 304 12.17 14.34 -1.39
CA SER A 304 12.43 13.78 -2.72
C SER A 304 11.19 13.93 -3.57
N THR A 305 11.34 14.58 -4.72
CA THR A 305 10.24 14.86 -5.64
C THR A 305 10.53 14.29 -7.01
N ILE A 306 9.52 13.71 -7.63
CA ILE A 306 9.61 13.16 -8.98
C ILE A 306 9.48 14.31 -9.97
N VAL A 307 10.54 14.55 -10.73
CA VAL A 307 10.59 15.61 -11.75
C VAL A 307 10.45 15.10 -13.17
N ALA A 308 10.72 13.81 -13.40
CA ALA A 308 10.41 13.18 -14.68
C ALA A 308 10.02 11.71 -14.55
N VAL A 309 9.10 11.26 -15.40
CA VAL A 309 8.74 9.86 -15.56
C VAL A 309 8.76 9.49 -17.03
N ASP A 310 9.64 8.56 -17.39
CA ASP A 310 9.76 7.94 -18.70
C ASP A 310 9.07 6.57 -18.74
N LEU A 311 7.90 6.62 -19.35
CA LEU A 311 6.98 5.53 -19.61
C LEU A 311 7.15 4.96 -21.03
N THR A 312 8.09 5.44 -21.84
CA THR A 312 8.26 4.94 -23.21
C THR A 312 8.71 3.48 -23.27
N GLY A 313 8.36 2.77 -24.35
CA GLY A 313 8.73 1.36 -24.56
C GLY A 313 7.95 0.31 -23.77
N ASN A 314 6.97 0.68 -22.95
CA ASN A 314 6.25 -0.25 -22.05
C ASN A 314 4.87 -0.74 -22.56
N ASN A 315 4.50 -0.48 -23.82
CA ASN A 315 3.26 -0.96 -24.46
C ASN A 315 1.97 -0.77 -23.63
N PHE A 316 1.85 0.39 -22.97
CA PHE A 316 0.77 0.69 -22.04
C PHE A 316 -0.62 0.70 -22.67
N SER A 317 -1.60 0.16 -21.94
CA SER A 317 -3.03 0.26 -22.23
C SER A 317 -3.79 0.76 -21.00
N GLY A 318 -4.57 1.84 -21.14
CA GLY A 318 -5.32 2.45 -20.03
C GLY A 318 -5.04 3.96 -19.89
N PRO A 319 -5.79 4.67 -19.03
CA PRO A 319 -5.54 6.07 -18.71
C PRO A 319 -4.35 6.26 -17.76
N ILE A 320 -3.60 7.35 -17.89
CA ILE A 320 -2.57 7.71 -16.89
C ILE A 320 -3.28 8.26 -15.63
N PRO A 321 -2.83 7.92 -14.40
CA PRO A 321 -3.40 8.45 -13.17
C PRO A 321 -3.49 9.99 -13.19
N GLN A 322 -4.61 10.52 -12.70
CA GLN A 322 -4.95 11.94 -12.80
C GLN A 322 -3.89 12.84 -12.15
N GLY A 323 -3.39 12.48 -10.96
CA GLY A 323 -2.39 13.29 -10.25
C GLY A 323 -1.10 13.52 -11.04
N LEU A 324 -0.66 12.55 -11.85
CA LEU A 324 0.54 12.73 -12.69
C LEU A 324 0.24 13.57 -13.93
N LEU A 325 -0.98 13.47 -14.48
CA LEU A 325 -1.42 14.32 -15.58
C LEU A 325 -1.57 15.79 -15.15
N GLU A 326 -2.02 16.05 -13.93
CA GLU A 326 -2.14 17.41 -13.37
C GLU A 326 -0.78 18.07 -13.23
N ARG A 327 0.18 17.38 -12.58
CA ARG A 327 1.57 17.87 -12.45
C ARG A 327 2.25 18.10 -13.80
N ALA A 328 2.03 17.22 -14.76
CA ALA A 328 2.56 17.39 -16.12
C ALA A 328 1.99 18.62 -16.83
N LYS A 329 0.69 18.92 -16.63
CA LYS A 329 0.04 20.12 -17.19
C LYS A 329 0.52 21.41 -16.53
N GLU A 330 0.79 21.36 -15.23
CA GLU A 330 1.31 22.48 -14.45
C GLU A 330 2.80 22.74 -14.73
N GLY A 331 3.48 21.81 -15.41
CA GLY A 331 4.90 21.91 -15.76
C GLY A 331 5.84 21.49 -14.62
N SER A 332 5.31 20.94 -13.52
CA SER A 332 6.09 20.41 -12.40
C SER A 332 6.63 18.99 -12.63
N LEU A 333 6.15 18.31 -13.68
CA LEU A 333 6.57 16.95 -14.05
C LEU A 333 6.81 16.81 -15.57
N ASP A 334 7.99 16.34 -15.98
CA ASP A 334 8.22 15.89 -17.36
C ASP A 334 7.76 14.44 -17.54
N LEU A 335 6.55 14.28 -18.10
CA LEU A 335 5.95 12.96 -18.34
C LEU A 335 6.10 12.54 -19.80
N ARG A 336 6.93 11.53 -20.06
CA ARG A 336 7.18 10.96 -21.40
C ARG A 336 6.50 9.62 -21.55
N TYR A 337 5.58 9.48 -22.50
CA TYR A 337 4.90 8.20 -22.76
C TYR A 337 4.65 8.00 -24.27
N GLN A 338 4.65 6.74 -24.71
CA GLN A 338 4.23 6.36 -26.06
C GLN A 338 2.87 5.67 -25.98
N ARG A 339 1.82 6.32 -26.50
CA ARG A 339 0.49 5.73 -26.59
C ARG A 339 0.49 4.75 -27.77
N THR A 340 0.67 3.46 -27.51
CA THR A 340 0.35 2.44 -28.51
C THR A 340 -1.17 2.30 -28.53
N LEU A 341 -1.83 2.88 -29.54
CA LEU A 341 -3.25 2.64 -29.79
C LEU A 341 -3.41 1.16 -30.17
N LYS A 342 -3.62 0.29 -29.17
CA LYS A 342 -4.11 -1.07 -29.42
C LYS A 342 -5.57 -0.96 -29.85
N PHE A 343 -5.77 -0.80 -31.15
CA PHE A 343 -7.08 -0.95 -31.77
C PHE A 343 -7.56 -2.38 -31.51
N THR A 344 -8.74 -2.52 -30.91
CA THR A 344 -9.39 -3.81 -30.68
C THR A 344 -10.71 -3.82 -31.41
N TYR A 345 -11.30 -4.98 -31.66
CA TYR A 345 -12.64 -5.04 -32.25
C TYR A 345 -13.69 -4.24 -31.43
N LYS A 346 -13.45 -4.00 -30.13
CA LYS A 346 -14.29 -3.16 -29.25
C LYS A 346 -14.10 -1.65 -29.50
N SER A 347 -12.98 -1.18 -30.05
CA SER A 347 -12.83 0.21 -30.52
C SER A 347 -13.57 0.44 -31.84
N ASP A 348 -13.66 -0.58 -32.68
CA ASP A 348 -14.44 -0.52 -33.92
C ASP A 348 -15.94 -0.46 -33.62
N VAL A 349 -16.41 -1.26 -32.66
CA VAL A 349 -17.80 -1.20 -32.14
C VAL A 349 -18.14 0.19 -31.59
N TYR A 350 -17.21 0.83 -30.86
CA TYR A 350 -17.41 2.20 -30.36
C TYR A 350 -17.55 3.21 -31.51
N SER A 351 -16.63 3.14 -32.47
CA SER A 351 -16.65 4.04 -33.63
C SER A 351 -17.93 3.86 -34.45
N PHE A 352 -18.40 2.62 -34.60
CA PHE A 352 -19.68 2.29 -35.22
C PHE A 352 -20.86 2.87 -34.43
N GLY A 353 -20.86 2.78 -33.10
CA GLY A 353 -21.86 3.41 -32.24
C GLY A 353 -22.01 4.92 -32.46
N ILE A 354 -20.88 5.63 -32.60
CA ILE A 354 -20.89 7.07 -32.93
C ILE A 354 -21.50 7.33 -34.32
N VAL A 355 -21.24 6.46 -35.30
CA VAL A 355 -21.87 6.55 -36.63
C VAL A 355 -23.37 6.35 -36.53
N LEU A 356 -23.85 5.35 -35.78
CA LEU A 356 -25.28 5.13 -35.57
C LEU A 356 -25.97 6.35 -34.94
N LEU A 357 -25.37 6.94 -33.90
CA LEU A 357 -25.89 8.16 -33.28
C LEU A 357 -25.96 9.33 -34.27
N LYS A 358 -24.95 9.49 -35.13
CA LYS A 358 -24.93 10.54 -36.16
C LYS A 358 -26.00 10.33 -37.23
N VAL A 359 -26.20 9.09 -37.67
CA VAL A 359 -27.26 8.71 -38.62
C VAL A 359 -28.63 9.04 -38.05
N LEU A 360 -28.87 8.67 -36.79
CA LEU A 360 -30.15 8.88 -36.14
C LEU A 360 -30.50 10.37 -35.96
N THR A 361 -29.52 11.17 -35.55
CA THR A 361 -29.72 12.57 -35.15
C THR A 361 -29.54 13.58 -36.29
N ALA A 362 -29.01 13.14 -37.44
CA ALA A 362 -28.52 13.99 -38.52
C ALA A 362 -27.61 15.15 -38.05
N HIS A 363 -26.87 14.94 -36.96
CA HIS A 363 -26.12 16.01 -36.31
C HIS A 363 -24.90 16.43 -37.14
N SER A 364 -24.95 17.64 -37.70
CA SER A 364 -23.77 18.30 -38.27
C SER A 364 -22.86 18.76 -37.12
N SER A 365 -21.71 18.10 -36.95
CA SER A 365 -20.73 18.40 -35.90
C SER A 365 -20.47 19.91 -35.74
N THR A 366 -21.05 20.55 -34.73
CA THR A 366 -20.76 21.95 -34.41
C THR A 366 -19.46 21.98 -33.59
N ARG A 367 -18.46 22.74 -34.06
CA ARG A 367 -17.23 22.96 -33.28
C ARG A 367 -17.62 23.62 -31.95
N GLY A 368 -17.32 22.94 -30.84
CA GLY A 368 -17.58 23.43 -29.48
C GLY A 368 -18.92 23.03 -28.85
N GLY A 369 -19.72 22.18 -29.51
CA GLY A 369 -20.92 21.60 -28.91
C GLY A 369 -20.65 20.38 -28.00
N PRO A 370 -21.61 19.97 -27.16
CA PRO A 370 -21.51 18.74 -26.36
C PRO A 370 -21.33 17.52 -27.27
N HIS A 371 -20.61 16.51 -26.80
CA HIS A 371 -20.38 15.28 -27.55
C HIS A 371 -21.72 14.62 -27.91
N ILE A 372 -21.84 13.97 -29.07
CA ILE A 372 -23.11 13.43 -29.56
C ILE A 372 -23.78 12.45 -28.56
N VAL A 373 -22.98 11.68 -27.83
CA VAL A 373 -23.46 10.77 -26.78
C VAL A 373 -24.11 11.56 -25.62
N GLU A 374 -23.50 12.66 -25.19
CA GLU A 374 -24.01 13.53 -24.13
C GLU A 374 -25.28 14.28 -24.59
N HIS A 375 -25.27 14.75 -25.84
CA HIS A 375 -26.44 15.35 -26.46
C HIS A 375 -27.63 14.40 -26.43
N VAL A 376 -27.47 13.16 -26.93
CA VAL A 376 -28.53 12.16 -26.94
C VAL A 376 -28.94 11.76 -25.52
N LEU A 377 -27.99 11.57 -24.60
CA LEU A 377 -28.28 11.23 -23.21
C LEU A 377 -29.14 12.30 -22.51
N SER A 378 -28.82 13.58 -22.72
CA SER A 378 -29.59 14.70 -22.15
C SER A 378 -31.04 14.73 -22.64
N LYS A 379 -31.27 14.35 -23.91
CA LYS A 379 -32.61 14.28 -24.51
C LYS A 379 -33.39 13.06 -24.03
N LEU A 380 -32.71 11.94 -23.78
CA LEU A 380 -33.32 10.71 -23.25
C LEU A 380 -33.86 10.88 -21.82
N GLN A 381 -33.18 11.68 -20.99
CA GLN A 381 -33.68 12.02 -19.65
C GLN A 381 -35.00 12.79 -19.68
N GLY A 382 -35.27 13.53 -20.78
CA GLY A 382 -36.54 14.22 -21.03
C GLY A 382 -37.65 13.34 -21.62
N GLY A 383 -37.35 12.08 -21.98
CA GLY A 383 -38.34 11.10 -22.46
C GLY A 383 -38.94 11.35 -23.85
N ASN A 384 -38.41 12.30 -24.63
CA ASN A 384 -38.93 12.67 -25.94
C ASN A 384 -37.99 12.21 -27.08
N LEU A 385 -38.36 11.15 -27.78
CA LEU A 385 -37.60 10.62 -28.93
C LEU A 385 -37.58 11.57 -30.14
N ASP A 386 -38.64 12.36 -30.35
CA ASP A 386 -38.70 13.33 -31.45
C ASP A 386 -37.63 14.43 -31.34
N ALA A 387 -37.08 14.62 -30.13
CA ALA A 387 -35.97 15.54 -29.89
C ALA A 387 -34.59 14.93 -30.19
N ILE A 388 -34.53 13.63 -30.52
CA ILE A 388 -33.31 12.87 -30.83
C ILE A 388 -33.27 12.51 -32.31
N VAL A 389 -34.40 12.06 -32.87
CA VAL A 389 -34.49 11.60 -34.24
C VAL A 389 -34.43 12.78 -35.21
N ASP A 390 -33.79 12.57 -36.35
CA ASP A 390 -33.77 13.53 -37.46
C ASP A 390 -35.19 13.98 -37.82
N GLN A 391 -35.43 15.29 -37.67
CA GLN A 391 -36.74 15.91 -37.88
C GLN A 391 -37.24 15.75 -39.33
N ARG A 392 -36.35 15.49 -40.29
CA ARG A 392 -36.70 15.21 -41.69
C ARG A 392 -37.48 13.90 -41.86
N LEU A 393 -37.44 13.01 -40.88
CA LEU A 393 -38.22 11.77 -40.89
C LEU A 393 -39.71 12.00 -40.58
N HIS A 394 -40.09 13.19 -40.10
CA HIS A 394 -41.49 13.61 -39.91
C HIS A 394 -42.40 12.60 -39.16
N GLY A 395 -41.84 11.80 -38.25
CA GLY A 395 -42.57 10.77 -37.51
C GLY A 395 -42.90 9.51 -38.33
N GLY A 396 -42.38 9.38 -39.56
CA GLY A 396 -42.52 8.20 -40.42
C GLY A 396 -41.60 7.05 -40.01
N TYR A 397 -41.60 6.69 -38.73
CA TYR A 397 -40.76 5.64 -38.17
C TYR A 397 -41.48 4.93 -37.01
N SER A 398 -41.14 3.66 -36.79
CA SER A 398 -41.63 2.88 -35.67
C SER A 398 -40.96 3.32 -34.38
N THR A 399 -41.74 3.84 -33.43
CA THR A 399 -41.23 4.26 -32.11
C THR A 399 -40.50 3.12 -31.39
N LYS A 400 -40.93 1.87 -31.59
CA LYS A 400 -40.30 0.67 -31.00
C LYS A 400 -38.93 0.40 -31.61
N SER A 401 -38.81 0.55 -32.93
CA SER A 401 -37.55 0.42 -33.66
C SER A 401 -36.56 1.49 -33.19
N VAL A 402 -36.97 2.77 -33.17
CA VAL A 402 -36.10 3.88 -32.75
C VAL A 402 -35.60 3.71 -31.31
N TRP A 403 -36.45 3.30 -30.38
CA TRP A 403 -36.01 3.04 -29.00
C TRP A 403 -34.89 1.98 -28.93
N ARG A 404 -35.03 0.90 -29.70
CA ARG A 404 -34.02 -0.17 -29.78
C ARG A 404 -32.75 0.31 -30.48
N PHE A 405 -32.89 1.10 -31.53
CA PHE A 405 -31.76 1.68 -32.25
C PHE A 405 -30.93 2.60 -31.35
N VAL A 406 -31.59 3.47 -30.58
CA VAL A 406 -30.93 4.35 -29.59
C VAL A 406 -30.21 3.53 -28.52
N ASP A 407 -30.90 2.53 -27.95
CA ASP A 407 -30.31 1.67 -26.92
C ASP A 407 -29.05 0.96 -27.41
N LEU A 408 -29.10 0.41 -28.62
CA LEU A 408 -27.95 -0.23 -29.27
C LEU A 408 -26.82 0.77 -29.50
N ALA A 409 -27.11 1.94 -30.08
CA ALA A 409 -26.11 2.96 -30.37
C ALA A 409 -25.42 3.47 -29.07
N MET A 410 -26.17 3.59 -27.98
CA MET A 410 -25.65 3.95 -26.66
C MET A 410 -24.79 2.84 -26.05
N ARG A 411 -25.17 1.56 -26.17
CA ARG A 411 -24.34 0.42 -25.72
C ARG A 411 -23.07 0.27 -26.55
N CYS A 412 -23.13 0.47 -27.86
CA CYS A 412 -21.93 0.49 -28.73
C CYS A 412 -20.97 1.60 -28.30
N SER A 413 -21.51 2.77 -27.95
CA SER A 413 -20.74 3.94 -27.52
C SER A 413 -20.42 3.96 -26.02
N ALA A 414 -20.56 2.85 -25.31
CA ALA A 414 -20.32 2.78 -23.87
C ALA A 414 -18.84 3.05 -23.53
N PRO A 415 -18.52 3.79 -22.45
CA PRO A 415 -17.13 4.04 -22.04
C PRO A 415 -16.37 2.75 -21.74
N SER A 416 -17.02 1.80 -21.05
CA SER A 416 -16.44 0.50 -20.74
C SER A 416 -16.54 -0.46 -21.93
N SER A 417 -15.41 -1.06 -22.35
CA SER A 417 -15.38 -2.03 -23.44
C SER A 417 -16.13 -3.34 -23.14
N SER A 418 -16.31 -3.69 -21.86
CA SER A 418 -17.09 -4.85 -21.42
C SER A 418 -18.59 -4.68 -21.59
N GLN A 419 -19.08 -3.44 -21.62
CA GLN A 419 -20.48 -3.11 -21.83
C GLN A 419 -20.86 -3.03 -23.32
N ARG A 420 -19.85 -2.92 -24.20
CA ARG A 420 -20.07 -2.86 -25.64
C ARG A 420 -20.46 -4.24 -26.16
N PRO A 421 -21.46 -4.35 -27.04
CA PRO A 421 -21.78 -5.62 -27.70
C PRO A 421 -20.63 -6.09 -28.61
N THR A 422 -20.74 -7.29 -29.13
CA THR A 422 -19.98 -7.79 -30.27
C THR A 422 -20.62 -7.29 -31.57
N MET A 423 -19.86 -7.20 -32.66
CA MET A 423 -20.43 -6.81 -33.95
C MET A 423 -21.55 -7.76 -34.41
N ALA A 424 -21.50 -9.04 -34.04
CA ALA A 424 -22.59 -9.99 -34.33
C ALA A 424 -23.89 -9.61 -33.61
N GLU A 425 -23.81 -9.23 -32.34
CA GLU A 425 -24.97 -8.72 -31.57
C GLU A 425 -25.47 -7.38 -32.13
N VAL A 426 -24.56 -6.52 -32.60
CA VAL A 426 -24.94 -5.26 -33.26
C VAL A 426 -25.75 -5.54 -34.53
N THR A 427 -25.28 -6.42 -35.41
CA THR A 427 -25.98 -6.78 -36.64
C THR A 427 -27.35 -7.42 -36.33
N MET A 428 -27.40 -8.34 -35.38
CA MET A 428 -28.64 -9.00 -34.96
C MET A 428 -29.70 -7.97 -34.53
N GLN A 429 -29.30 -7.01 -33.69
CA GLN A 429 -30.23 -6.00 -33.18
C GLN A 429 -30.60 -4.93 -34.20
N LEU A 430 -29.72 -4.60 -35.16
CA LEU A 430 -30.09 -3.74 -36.28
C LEU A 430 -31.14 -4.41 -37.19
N ASN A 431 -31.01 -5.71 -37.43
CA ASN A 431 -32.03 -6.47 -38.18
C ASN A 431 -33.37 -6.46 -37.43
N GLU A 432 -33.37 -6.63 -36.10
CA GLU A 432 -34.60 -6.51 -35.31
C GLU A 432 -35.23 -5.10 -35.38
N CYS A 433 -34.43 -4.04 -35.52
CA CYS A 433 -34.95 -2.69 -35.74
C CYS A 433 -35.59 -2.58 -37.13
N LEU A 434 -34.96 -3.15 -38.16
CA LEU A 434 -35.47 -3.17 -39.53
C LEU A 434 -36.80 -3.93 -39.63
N ASP A 435 -36.92 -5.10 -38.99
CA ASP A 435 -38.16 -5.88 -38.96
C ASP A 435 -39.32 -5.08 -38.35
N LEU A 436 -39.04 -4.31 -37.31
CA LEU A 436 -40.01 -3.43 -36.66
C LEU A 436 -40.46 -2.27 -37.55
N GLU A 437 -39.60 -1.74 -38.42
CA GLU A 437 -39.98 -0.72 -39.41
C GLU A 437 -40.81 -1.33 -40.54
N ILE A 438 -40.41 -2.49 -41.06
CA ILE A 438 -41.16 -3.19 -42.12
C ILE A 438 -42.58 -3.51 -41.65
N SER A 439 -42.73 -3.96 -40.39
CA SER A 439 -44.05 -4.22 -39.80
C SER A 439 -44.91 -2.95 -39.67
N HIS A 440 -44.29 -1.80 -39.40
CA HIS A 440 -44.97 -0.51 -39.28
C HIS A 440 -45.47 0.02 -40.63
N GLU A 441 -44.71 -0.19 -41.70
CA GLU A 441 -45.14 0.15 -43.06
C GLU A 441 -46.33 -0.70 -43.53
N MET A 442 -46.40 -1.98 -43.13
CA MET A 442 -47.51 -2.88 -43.48
C MET A 442 -48.83 -2.53 -42.76
N ASP A 443 -48.77 -2.04 -41.52
CA ASP A 443 -49.96 -1.61 -40.76
C ASP A 443 -50.50 -0.23 -41.21
N GLY A 444 -49.66 0.62 -41.82
CA GLY A 444 -50.05 1.96 -42.30
C GLY A 444 -50.85 1.97 -43.62
N GLY A 445 -51.08 0.81 -44.23
CA GLY A 445 -51.59 0.67 -45.60
C GLY A 445 -52.89 -0.13 -45.74
N ASN A 446 -53.96 0.16 -45.00
CA ASN A 446 -55.30 -0.25 -45.46
C ASN A 446 -56.45 0.60 -44.87
N GLY A 447 -57.08 1.41 -45.73
CA GLY A 447 -58.37 2.04 -45.45
C GLY A 447 -59.51 1.30 -46.17
N GLY A 448 -60.42 0.70 -45.40
CA GLY A 448 -61.78 0.37 -45.83
C GLY A 448 -62.16 -1.13 -45.86
N GLY A 449 -62.98 -1.56 -44.90
CA GLY A 449 -63.78 -2.79 -44.98
C GLY A 449 -64.08 -3.45 -43.63
N ASP A 450 -65.30 -3.25 -43.12
CA ASP A 450 -65.88 -3.93 -41.93
C ASP A 450 -65.76 -5.46 -41.99
N ILE A 451 -65.50 -6.09 -40.84
CA ILE A 451 -66.31 -7.17 -40.23
C ILE A 451 -65.93 -7.30 -38.74
N SER A 452 -66.96 -7.26 -37.92
CA SER A 452 -67.00 -7.53 -36.48
C SER A 452 -66.45 -8.91 -36.08
N GLN A 453 -65.56 -8.97 -35.09
CA GLN A 453 -65.59 -10.02 -34.05
C GLN A 453 -64.80 -9.61 -32.78
N THR A 454 -65.59 -9.44 -31.72
CA THR A 454 -65.32 -9.53 -30.27
C THR A 454 -63.87 -9.52 -29.76
N ALA A 455 -63.62 -8.51 -28.94
CA ALA A 455 -62.43 -8.28 -28.14
C ALA A 455 -62.17 -9.35 -27.07
N SER A 456 -60.89 -9.71 -26.94
CA SER A 456 -60.24 -9.93 -25.64
C SER A 456 -58.97 -9.10 -25.61
N LEU A 457 -58.99 -7.99 -24.85
CA LEU A 457 -57.85 -7.10 -24.62
C LEU A 457 -56.69 -7.84 -23.93
N PRO A 458 -55.45 -7.74 -24.42
CA PRO A 458 -54.27 -7.75 -23.56
C PRO A 458 -54.07 -6.34 -22.94
N PRO A 459 -53.41 -6.26 -21.78
CA PRO A 459 -53.41 -5.06 -20.92
C PRO A 459 -52.63 -3.88 -21.54
N PRO A 460 -52.84 -2.65 -21.04
CA PRO A 460 -52.16 -1.47 -21.54
C PRO A 460 -50.64 -1.58 -21.33
N ILE A 461 -49.87 -1.27 -22.37
CA ILE A 461 -48.41 -1.13 -22.31
C ILE A 461 -48.10 0.12 -21.48
N SER A 462 -47.97 -0.07 -20.18
CA SER A 462 -47.10 0.75 -19.34
C SER A 462 -45.91 -0.11 -18.96
N THR A 463 -44.73 0.51 -18.88
CA THR A 463 -43.45 -0.05 -18.39
C THR A 463 -42.58 -0.83 -19.38
N VAL A 464 -41.88 -0.12 -20.27
CA VAL A 464 -40.48 -0.48 -20.58
C VAL A 464 -39.65 0.81 -20.65
N LYS A 465 -39.28 1.38 -19.49
CA LYS A 465 -38.04 2.15 -19.41
C LYS A 465 -36.90 1.13 -19.38
N PRO A 466 -35.82 1.29 -20.17
CA PRO A 466 -34.66 0.41 -20.07
C PRO A 466 -34.11 0.40 -18.64
N LYS A 467 -33.75 -0.78 -18.12
CA LYS A 467 -33.23 -0.96 -16.75
C LYS A 467 -31.99 -0.12 -16.42
N TRP A 468 -31.31 0.47 -17.40
CA TRP A 468 -30.14 1.33 -17.19
C TRP A 468 -30.49 2.82 -16.98
N LEU A 469 -31.71 3.26 -17.32
CA LEU A 469 -32.14 4.64 -17.06
C LEU A 469 -32.25 4.96 -15.56
N THR A 470 -32.33 3.93 -14.70
CA THR A 470 -32.30 4.06 -13.23
C THR A 470 -30.88 4.13 -12.65
N TYR A 471 -29.84 3.85 -13.45
CA TYR A 471 -28.43 3.87 -13.02
C TYR A 471 -27.66 5.14 -13.45
N SER A 472 -28.31 6.10 -14.14
CA SER A 472 -27.63 7.26 -14.72
C SER A 472 -27.26 8.38 -13.73
N ALA A 473 -27.61 8.26 -12.45
CA ALA A 473 -27.34 9.30 -11.46
C ALA A 473 -25.88 9.34 -10.96
N SER A 474 -25.02 8.39 -11.40
CA SER A 474 -23.62 8.28 -10.96
C SER A 474 -22.57 8.40 -12.08
N TRP A 475 -22.95 8.85 -13.27
CA TRP A 475 -22.06 8.84 -14.44
C TRP A 475 -21.48 10.23 -14.69
N ASP A 476 -20.30 10.51 -14.13
CA ASP A 476 -19.60 11.77 -14.32
C ASP A 476 -18.81 11.77 -15.65
N PHE A 477 -19.55 11.92 -16.76
CA PHE A 477 -19.03 11.94 -18.14
C PHE A 477 -18.20 13.21 -18.43
N HIS A 478 -18.37 14.26 -17.62
CA HIS A 478 -17.72 15.56 -17.80
C HIS A 478 -16.19 15.46 -17.59
N GLN A 479 -15.73 14.56 -16.72
CA GLN A 479 -14.31 14.36 -16.42
C GLN A 479 -13.55 13.63 -17.53
N TRP A 480 -14.20 12.73 -18.27
CA TRP A 480 -13.55 11.94 -19.32
C TRP A 480 -13.36 12.73 -20.63
N PHE A 481 -14.33 13.56 -21.02
CA PHE A 481 -14.33 14.27 -22.31
C PHE A 481 -13.36 15.47 -22.35
N LEU A 482 -13.16 16.17 -21.23
CA LEU A 482 -12.15 17.24 -21.12
C LEU A 482 -10.70 16.75 -21.28
N GLN A 483 -10.49 15.44 -21.18
CA GLN A 483 -9.19 14.76 -21.32
C GLN A 483 -8.83 14.43 -22.77
N ASP A 484 -9.79 14.33 -23.69
CA ASP A 484 -9.56 13.87 -25.07
C ASP A 484 -9.24 15.01 -26.05
N GLN A 485 -9.77 16.22 -25.83
CA GLN A 485 -9.67 17.32 -26.80
C GLN A 485 -8.44 18.24 -26.65
N ARG A 486 -7.69 18.18 -25.53
CA ARG A 486 -6.52 19.06 -25.30
C ARG A 486 -5.15 18.46 -25.69
N HIS A 487 -5.09 17.24 -26.23
CA HIS A 487 -3.82 16.54 -26.50
C HIS A 487 -3.55 16.19 -27.96
N ALA A 488 -4.40 16.59 -28.92
CA ALA A 488 -4.16 16.37 -30.35
C ALA A 488 -3.50 17.60 -31.01
N GLY A 489 -2.32 17.99 -30.56
CA GLY A 489 -1.48 18.93 -31.31
C GLY A 489 -0.76 18.18 -32.44
N LEU A 490 -1.41 17.95 -33.59
CA LEU A 490 -0.83 17.66 -34.93
C LEU A 490 -1.95 17.69 -36.01
N PRO A 491 -1.64 17.92 -37.31
CA PRO A 491 -2.55 18.47 -38.31
C PRO A 491 -3.58 17.50 -38.91
N THR A 492 -4.70 18.10 -39.33
CA THR A 492 -5.88 17.63 -40.06
C THR A 492 -5.79 16.34 -40.89
N ARG A 493 -6.68 15.37 -40.62
CA ARG A 493 -7.40 14.55 -41.63
C ARG A 493 -8.72 14.02 -41.02
N SER A 494 -9.82 14.20 -41.74
CA SER A 494 -11.17 13.94 -41.22
C SER A 494 -11.45 12.43 -41.02
N PRO A 495 -12.28 12.05 -40.03
CA PRO A 495 -12.74 10.67 -39.81
C PRO A 495 -13.58 10.07 -40.95
N GLU A 496 -13.89 10.86 -41.98
CA GLU A 496 -14.74 10.48 -43.12
C GLU A 496 -14.10 9.40 -44.00
N GLY A 497 -12.76 9.31 -44.03
CA GLY A 497 -12.05 8.36 -44.89
C GLY A 497 -12.20 6.88 -44.50
N TYR A 498 -12.50 6.57 -43.23
CA TYR A 498 -12.62 5.18 -42.76
C TYR A 498 -14.06 4.67 -42.74
N ALA A 499 -15.06 5.56 -42.59
CA ALA A 499 -16.47 5.18 -42.60
C ALA A 499 -16.96 4.74 -44.00
N VAL A 500 -16.40 5.31 -45.07
CA VAL A 500 -16.79 4.98 -46.46
C VAL A 500 -16.41 3.54 -46.84
N ASN A 501 -15.31 2.99 -46.30
CA ASN A 501 -14.91 1.60 -46.59
C ASN A 501 -15.74 0.56 -45.82
N ALA A 502 -16.26 0.89 -44.63
CA ALA A 502 -17.12 -0.01 -43.86
C ALA A 502 -18.53 -0.12 -44.45
N ILE A 503 -19.05 0.98 -45.02
CA ILE A 503 -20.37 0.99 -45.69
C ILE A 503 -20.32 0.26 -47.03
N ARG A 504 -19.18 0.33 -47.75
CA ARG A 504 -19.01 -0.36 -49.04
C ARG A 504 -18.95 -1.89 -48.92
N ASN A 505 -18.56 -2.41 -47.75
CA ASN A 505 -18.49 -3.85 -47.46
C ASN A 505 -19.80 -4.42 -46.87
N LEU A 506 -20.84 -3.61 -46.70
CA LEU A 506 -22.18 -4.04 -46.28
C LEU A 506 -23.19 -4.02 -47.45
N SER A 507 -22.74 -3.68 -48.66
CA SER A 507 -23.55 -3.64 -49.88
C SER A 507 -23.11 -4.64 -50.96
N ASP A 508 -22.22 -5.57 -50.61
CA ASP A 508 -21.92 -6.81 -51.36
C ASP A 508 -22.17 -8.00 -50.42
#